data_AF-A0A7C4KIW6-F1
#
_entry.id   AF-A0A7C4KIW6-F1
#
_cell.length_a   1.000
_cell.length_b   1.000
_cell.length_c   1.000
_cell.angle_alpha   90.00
_cell.angle_beta   90.00
_cell.angle_gamma   90.00
#
_symmetry.space_group_name_H-M   'P 1'
#
loop_
_entity.id
_entity.type
_entity.pdbx_description
1 polymer ?
#
loop_
_entity_poly.entity_id
_entity_poly.type
_entity_poly.pdbx_seq_one_letter_code
_entity_poly.pdbx_strand_id
1 'polypeptide(L)'
;MKRSGMVFWKWMIGGGVLIFLVACTPALPSPTPTPVPSETPFPTATFTVTQTPSLTPTATTTPTPTFTLTPSLTPTPETAFDQARPIELTSGVGGWRLTFAIPHLNRVVNVIAAGIRFQCAFDEQYPDRLFCYGLSRPPLDQKITLAFLDAETGKVLYQSETVFASAALPTPVPKGYSNTNCAERGQKVTCETECRVDPSTGIPCIVSSCFDACGPYYSVDSCPAGVSAWNICSAEQWEEMKARFNIP
;
A
#
# COMPACT_ATOMS: atom_id res chain seq x y z
N MET A 1 -14.96 51.35 -45.25
CA MET A 1 -14.02 50.93 -46.32
C MET A 1 -13.13 49.83 -45.73
N LYS A 2 -13.35 48.55 -46.09
CA LYS A 2 -12.48 47.70 -46.96
C LYS A 2 -11.02 47.67 -46.48
N ARG A 3 -10.39 46.55 -46.10
CA ARG A 3 -10.23 45.21 -46.73
C ARG A 3 -9.89 44.19 -45.63
N SER A 4 -10.49 43.00 -45.51
CA SER A 4 -10.29 41.76 -46.28
C SER A 4 -8.83 41.38 -46.55
N GLY A 5 -8.36 40.33 -45.87
CA GLY A 5 -7.08 39.66 -46.11
C GLY A 5 -7.16 38.20 -45.68
N MET A 6 -7.73 37.39 -46.57
CA MET A 6 -7.79 35.93 -46.50
C MET A 6 -6.49 35.37 -47.10
N VAL A 7 -5.78 34.49 -46.40
CA VAL A 7 -4.74 33.64 -47.02
C VAL A 7 -4.95 32.19 -46.58
N PHE A 8 -5.48 31.44 -47.54
CA PHE A 8 -5.39 30.00 -47.68
C PHE A 8 -3.91 29.55 -47.69
N TRP A 9 -3.56 28.51 -46.93
CA TRP A 9 -2.56 27.56 -47.40
C TRP A 9 -3.01 26.13 -47.11
N LYS A 10 -2.76 25.32 -48.13
CA LYS A 10 -3.31 24.02 -48.42
C LYS A 10 -2.34 22.90 -48.02
N TRP A 11 -2.92 21.76 -47.60
CA TRP A 11 -2.67 20.39 -48.12
C TRP A 11 -1.52 19.51 -47.61
N MET A 12 -1.93 18.26 -47.33
CA MET A 12 -1.24 16.94 -47.44
C MET A 12 -0.26 16.63 -46.31
N ILE A 13 -0.22 15.46 -45.66
CA ILE A 13 -0.29 14.05 -46.10
C ILE A 13 -0.82 13.28 -44.86
N GLY A 14 -1.83 12.40 -44.89
CA GLY A 14 -1.97 11.26 -45.80
C GLY A 14 -1.22 10.01 -45.28
N GLY A 15 -1.24 9.73 -43.97
CA GLY A 15 -0.63 8.53 -43.37
C GLY A 15 -1.69 7.56 -42.86
N GLY A 16 -2.21 6.72 -43.75
CA GLY A 16 -3.11 5.62 -43.41
C GLY A 16 -2.37 4.56 -42.58
N VAL A 17 -2.65 4.53 -41.28
CA VAL A 17 -2.21 3.45 -40.39
C VAL A 17 -3.12 2.25 -40.63
N LEU A 18 -2.55 1.20 -41.22
CA LEU A 18 -3.20 -0.10 -41.41
C LEU A 18 -3.55 -0.70 -40.04
N ILE A 19 -4.84 -0.91 -39.83
CA ILE A 19 -5.42 -1.61 -38.68
C ILE A 19 -5.25 -3.11 -38.92
N PHE A 20 -4.39 -3.79 -38.15
CA PHE A 20 -4.37 -5.25 -38.07
C PHE A 20 -5.39 -5.70 -37.02
N LEU A 21 -6.60 -6.06 -37.47
CA LEU A 21 -7.59 -6.79 -36.68
C LEU A 21 -7.12 -8.23 -36.49
N VAL A 22 -6.46 -8.53 -35.37
CA VAL A 22 -6.15 -9.90 -34.95
C VAL A 22 -7.42 -10.49 -34.34
N ALA A 23 -8.09 -11.36 -35.11
CA ALA A 23 -9.23 -12.13 -34.64
C ALA A 23 -8.78 -13.13 -33.58
N CYS A 24 -9.26 -12.95 -32.35
CA CYS A 24 -9.01 -13.86 -31.24
C CYS A 24 -9.88 -15.12 -31.43
N THR A 25 -9.24 -16.25 -31.73
CA THR A 25 -9.90 -17.57 -31.80
C THR A 25 -10.45 -17.96 -30.42
N PRO A 26 -11.72 -18.38 -30.30
CA PRO A 26 -12.28 -18.81 -29.02
C PRO A 26 -11.59 -20.10 -28.54
N ALA A 27 -11.09 -20.06 -27.31
CA ALA A 27 -10.48 -21.21 -26.65
C ALA A 27 -11.52 -22.31 -26.43
N LEU A 28 -11.15 -23.53 -26.80
CA LEU A 28 -11.94 -24.75 -26.64
C LEU A 28 -12.18 -25.03 -25.14
N PRO A 29 -13.40 -25.41 -24.71
CA PRO A 29 -13.67 -25.74 -23.32
C PRO A 29 -12.86 -26.97 -22.88
N SER A 30 -12.07 -26.79 -21.82
CA SER A 30 -11.32 -27.87 -21.17
C SER A 30 -12.30 -28.87 -20.53
N PRO A 31 -12.06 -30.19 -20.65
CA PRO A 31 -12.93 -31.21 -20.07
C PRO A 31 -12.99 -31.07 -18.55
N THR A 32 -14.22 -31.02 -18.03
CA THR A 32 -14.53 -31.00 -16.59
C THR A 32 -14.06 -32.32 -15.96
N PRO A 33 -13.29 -32.29 -14.85
CA PRO A 33 -12.89 -33.52 -14.17
C PRO A 33 -14.12 -34.26 -13.63
N THR A 34 -14.24 -35.53 -13.99
CA THR A 34 -15.28 -36.45 -13.50
C THR A 34 -15.05 -36.72 -12.01
N PRO A 35 -16.08 -36.62 -11.14
CA PRO A 35 -15.93 -36.91 -9.72
C PRO A 35 -15.57 -38.39 -9.51
N VAL A 36 -14.49 -38.62 -8.76
CA VAL A 36 -14.03 -39.94 -8.35
C VAL A 36 -14.99 -40.50 -7.30
N PRO A 37 -15.41 -41.77 -7.38
CA PRO A 37 -16.30 -42.38 -6.40
C PRO A 37 -15.66 -42.39 -5.00
N SER A 38 -16.41 -41.87 -4.04
CA SER A 38 -16.06 -41.83 -2.62
C SER A 38 -16.18 -43.23 -2.03
N GLU A 39 -15.09 -43.73 -1.44
CA GLU A 39 -15.11 -45.03 -0.76
C GLU A 39 -16.05 -45.00 0.45
N THR A 40 -16.86 -46.05 0.54
CA THR A 40 -17.86 -46.27 1.58
C THR A 40 -17.14 -46.77 2.84
N PRO A 41 -17.34 -46.16 4.02
CA PRO A 41 -16.66 -46.60 5.24
C PRO A 41 -17.14 -48.00 5.66
N PHE A 42 -16.16 -48.87 5.93
CA PHE A 42 -16.37 -50.25 6.41
C PHE A 42 -16.77 -50.25 7.90
N PRO A 43 -17.64 -51.17 8.35
CA PRO A 43 -18.10 -51.20 9.75
C PRO A 43 -16.95 -51.51 10.72
N THR A 44 -16.76 -50.61 11.68
CA THR A 44 -15.81 -50.73 12.79
C THR A 44 -16.22 -51.86 13.74
N ALA A 45 -15.27 -52.74 14.07
CA ALA A 45 -15.48 -53.85 14.99
C ALA A 45 -15.87 -53.37 16.40
N THR A 46 -16.96 -53.95 16.91
CA THR A 46 -17.47 -53.74 18.27
C THR A 46 -16.54 -54.40 19.29
N PHE A 47 -15.89 -53.60 20.13
CA PHE A 47 -15.09 -54.10 21.25
C PHE A 47 -15.99 -54.72 22.33
N THR A 48 -15.64 -55.93 22.75
CA THR A 48 -16.29 -56.67 23.83
C THR A 48 -15.79 -56.14 25.18
N VAL A 49 -16.72 -55.62 26.00
CA VAL A 49 -16.41 -55.09 27.34
C VAL A 49 -16.02 -56.25 28.25
N THR A 50 -14.76 -56.28 28.67
CA THR A 50 -14.26 -57.16 29.73
C THR A 50 -14.64 -56.54 31.08
N GLN A 51 -15.38 -57.27 31.91
CA GLN A 51 -15.72 -56.82 33.25
C GLN A 51 -14.51 -56.93 34.18
N THR A 52 -13.94 -55.78 34.52
CA THR A 52 -12.90 -55.64 35.54
C THR A 52 -13.51 -55.80 36.94
N PRO A 53 -12.88 -56.55 37.87
CA PRO A 53 -13.38 -56.70 39.23
C PRO A 53 -13.45 -55.35 39.96
N SER A 54 -14.58 -55.13 40.61
CA SER A 54 -14.91 -53.95 41.40
C SER A 54 -14.00 -53.85 42.63
N LEU A 55 -13.18 -52.79 42.68
CA LEU A 55 -12.42 -52.45 43.89
C LEU A 55 -13.30 -51.64 44.84
N THR A 56 -13.13 -51.98 46.12
CA THR A 56 -13.75 -51.40 47.32
C THR A 56 -13.83 -49.87 47.26
N PRO A 57 -14.99 -49.25 47.61
CA PRO A 57 -15.15 -47.80 47.54
C PRO A 57 -14.20 -47.12 48.52
N THR A 58 -13.18 -46.47 47.97
CA THR A 58 -12.37 -45.50 48.70
C THR A 58 -13.23 -44.24 48.86
N ALA A 59 -13.25 -43.65 50.06
CA ALA A 59 -13.99 -42.42 50.32
C ALA A 59 -13.44 -41.29 49.43
N THR A 60 -14.08 -41.08 48.29
CA THR A 60 -13.76 -40.02 47.35
C THR A 60 -14.19 -38.70 47.97
N THR A 61 -13.25 -37.86 48.34
CA THR A 61 -13.51 -36.45 48.63
C THR A 61 -14.04 -35.82 47.34
N THR A 62 -15.35 -35.57 47.29
CA THR A 62 -16.00 -34.87 46.18
C THR A 62 -15.28 -33.54 45.96
N PRO A 63 -14.60 -33.33 44.83
CA PRO A 63 -13.99 -32.04 44.56
C PRO A 63 -15.12 -31.02 44.45
N THR A 64 -15.09 -30.02 45.33
CA THR A 64 -15.96 -28.85 45.26
C THR A 64 -15.89 -28.29 43.83
N PRO A 65 -17.02 -28.02 43.15
CA PRO A 65 -17.00 -27.49 41.80
C PRO A 65 -16.19 -26.20 41.81
N THR A 66 -15.00 -26.28 41.18
CA THR A 66 -14.18 -25.10 40.98
C THR A 66 -14.90 -24.28 39.92
N PHE A 67 -15.43 -23.13 40.31
CA PHE A 67 -16.01 -22.17 39.39
C PHE A 67 -14.96 -21.85 38.33
N THR A 68 -15.11 -22.46 37.16
CA THR A 68 -14.27 -22.15 36.01
C THR A 68 -14.73 -20.77 35.57
N LEU A 69 -13.95 -19.75 35.91
CA LEU A 69 -14.24 -18.38 35.48
C LEU A 69 -14.29 -18.40 33.95
N THR A 70 -15.47 -18.16 33.40
CA THR A 70 -15.65 -17.93 31.97
C THR A 70 -14.63 -16.87 31.55
N PRO A 71 -13.77 -17.12 30.55
CA PRO A 71 -12.79 -16.13 30.12
C PRO A 71 -13.56 -14.85 29.80
N SER A 72 -13.27 -13.78 30.54
CA SER A 72 -13.77 -12.46 30.24
C SER A 72 -13.29 -12.11 28.84
N LEU A 73 -14.21 -11.90 27.91
CA LEU A 73 -13.90 -11.46 26.56
C LEU A 73 -13.14 -10.13 26.70
N THR A 74 -11.81 -10.21 26.61
CA THR A 74 -10.99 -9.01 26.56
C THR A 74 -11.40 -8.27 25.30
N PRO A 75 -11.86 -7.02 25.39
CA PRO A 75 -12.35 -6.30 24.21
C PRO A 75 -11.22 -6.27 23.17
N THR A 76 -11.47 -6.88 22.02
CA THR A 76 -10.54 -6.78 20.89
C THR A 76 -10.39 -5.30 20.55
N PRO A 77 -9.17 -4.75 20.52
CA PRO A 77 -8.97 -3.35 20.23
C PRO A 77 -9.56 -3.01 18.87
N GLU A 78 -10.27 -1.88 18.81
CA GLU A 78 -10.88 -1.38 17.58
C GLU A 78 -9.80 -0.81 16.65
N THR A 79 -10.01 -0.92 15.33
CA THR A 79 -9.09 -0.40 14.33
C THR A 79 -8.97 1.13 14.43
N ALA A 80 -7.76 1.64 14.64
CA ALA A 80 -7.50 3.07 14.86
C ALA A 80 -7.25 3.82 13.54
N PHE A 81 -8.31 4.07 12.77
CA PHE A 81 -8.22 4.76 11.47
C PHE A 81 -7.72 6.21 11.57
N ASP A 82 -7.92 6.87 12.71
CA ASP A 82 -7.40 8.21 13.01
C ASP A 82 -5.87 8.24 13.15
N GLN A 83 -5.26 7.09 13.45
CA GLN A 83 -3.80 6.90 13.53
C GLN A 83 -3.20 6.36 12.22
N ALA A 84 -4.01 6.23 11.17
CA ALA A 84 -3.53 5.75 9.89
C ALA A 84 -2.50 6.71 9.30
N ARG A 85 -1.29 6.19 9.01
CA ARG A 85 -0.22 6.95 8.37
C ARG A 85 0.21 6.31 7.05
N PRO A 86 0.33 7.06 5.95
CA PRO A 86 0.92 6.54 4.73
C PRO A 86 2.42 6.32 4.99
N ILE A 87 2.95 5.15 4.64
CA ILE A 87 4.35 4.77 4.86
C ILE A 87 5.10 4.46 3.56
N GLU A 88 4.38 4.31 2.45
CA GLU A 88 4.97 3.98 1.16
C GLU A 88 4.04 4.43 0.04
N LEU A 89 4.60 5.04 -1.01
CA LEU A 89 3.91 5.31 -2.27
C LEU A 89 4.86 5.00 -3.41
N THR A 90 4.65 3.88 -4.08
CA THR A 90 5.50 3.40 -5.16
C THR A 90 4.69 3.25 -6.44
N SER A 91 5.36 3.36 -7.59
CA SER A 91 4.75 3.05 -8.89
C SER A 91 5.27 1.70 -9.39
N GLY A 92 4.41 0.96 -10.09
CA GLY A 92 4.72 -0.35 -10.62
C GLY A 92 3.91 -0.68 -11.87
N VAL A 93 4.12 -1.89 -12.39
CA VAL A 93 3.33 -2.44 -13.49
C VAL A 93 1.93 -2.71 -12.95
N GLY A 94 0.97 -1.83 -13.28
CA GLY A 94 -0.40 -1.88 -12.74
C GLY A 94 -0.84 -0.62 -11.98
N GLY A 95 0.02 0.38 -11.83
CA GLY A 95 -0.33 1.69 -11.28
C GLY A 95 0.49 2.06 -10.05
N TRP A 96 -0.16 2.67 -9.07
CA TRP A 96 0.39 3.16 -7.82
C TRP A 96 0.01 2.23 -6.67
N ARG A 97 1.01 1.88 -5.87
CA ARG A 97 0.87 1.18 -4.61
C ARG A 97 1.03 2.18 -3.47
N LEU A 98 0.04 2.21 -2.57
CA LEU A 98 0.02 3.02 -1.38
C LEU A 98 -0.07 2.09 -0.17
N THR A 99 0.90 2.15 0.73
CA THR A 99 0.90 1.34 1.96
C THR A 99 0.59 2.25 3.15
N PHE A 100 -0.36 1.85 3.99
CA PHE A 100 -0.65 2.51 5.28
C PHE A 100 -0.19 1.65 6.44
N ALA A 101 0.28 2.28 7.51
CA ALA A 101 0.31 1.67 8.83
C ALA A 101 -0.95 2.08 9.60
N ILE A 102 -1.75 1.10 10.02
CA ILE A 102 -3.03 1.30 10.74
C ILE A 102 -3.03 0.34 11.94
N PRO A 103 -2.96 0.85 13.18
CA PRO A 103 -2.99 0.00 14.36
C PRO A 103 -4.29 -0.80 14.47
N HIS A 104 -4.15 -2.08 14.84
CA HIS A 104 -5.29 -2.97 15.10
C HIS A 104 -6.20 -3.17 13.88
N LEU A 105 -5.63 -3.12 12.68
CA LEU A 105 -6.34 -3.45 11.46
C LEU A 105 -6.64 -4.95 11.43
N ASN A 106 -7.92 -5.30 11.40
CA ASN A 106 -8.38 -6.70 11.47
C ASN A 106 -9.34 -7.07 10.34
N ARG A 107 -9.45 -6.21 9.32
CA ARG A 107 -10.33 -6.39 8.18
C ARG A 107 -9.77 -5.69 6.95
N VAL A 108 -10.17 -6.16 5.78
CA VAL A 108 -9.83 -5.51 4.52
C VAL A 108 -10.71 -4.27 4.34
N VAL A 109 -10.08 -3.14 4.02
CA VAL A 109 -10.77 -1.89 3.72
C VAL A 109 -10.22 -1.32 2.42
N ASN A 110 -11.06 -0.71 1.59
CA ASN A 110 -10.63 0.07 0.44
C ASN A 110 -10.36 1.52 0.85
N VAL A 111 -9.59 2.23 0.04
CA VAL A 111 -9.22 3.63 0.33
C VAL A 111 -9.69 4.55 -0.79
N ILE A 112 -10.17 5.74 -0.46
CA ILE A 112 -10.27 6.86 -1.38
C ILE A 112 -9.33 7.96 -0.88
N ALA A 113 -8.35 8.34 -1.71
CA ALA A 113 -7.42 9.42 -1.43
C ALA A 113 -7.52 10.48 -2.54
N ALA A 114 -7.88 11.72 -2.18
CA ALA A 114 -8.14 12.80 -3.14
C ALA A 114 -9.14 12.43 -4.26
N GLY A 115 -10.17 11.66 -3.93
CA GLY A 115 -11.16 11.16 -4.89
C GLY A 115 -10.69 9.96 -5.75
N ILE A 116 -9.43 9.54 -5.61
CA ILE A 116 -8.88 8.37 -6.30
C ILE A 116 -9.17 7.12 -5.45
N ARG A 117 -9.83 6.13 -6.04
CA ARG A 117 -10.11 4.85 -5.38
C ARG A 117 -8.92 3.91 -5.50
N PHE A 118 -8.55 3.31 -4.37
CA PHE A 118 -7.57 2.25 -4.27
C PHE A 118 -8.25 0.98 -3.75
N GLN A 119 -7.95 -0.15 -4.39
CA GLN A 119 -8.32 -1.48 -3.91
C GLN A 119 -7.22 -1.97 -2.99
N CYS A 120 -7.56 -2.41 -1.78
CA CYS A 120 -6.55 -2.82 -0.83
C CYS A 120 -6.64 -4.28 -0.43
N ALA A 121 -5.51 -4.80 0.01
CA ALA A 121 -5.35 -6.12 0.59
C ALA A 121 -4.71 -6.01 1.97
N PHE A 122 -5.09 -6.95 2.83
CA PHE A 122 -4.52 -7.18 4.14
C PHE A 122 -3.55 -8.37 4.04
N ASP A 123 -2.43 -8.29 4.74
CA ASP A 123 -1.46 -9.38 4.85
C ASP A 123 -1.30 -9.75 6.34
N GLU A 124 -1.61 -10.99 6.69
CA GLU A 124 -1.52 -11.49 8.07
C GLU A 124 -0.10 -11.41 8.63
N GLN A 125 0.92 -11.44 7.77
CA GLN A 125 2.31 -11.25 8.18
C GLN A 125 2.59 -9.82 8.67
N TYR A 126 1.78 -8.86 8.24
CA TYR A 126 1.90 -7.45 8.58
C TYR A 126 0.55 -6.90 9.04
N PRO A 127 0.06 -7.29 10.23
CA PRO A 127 -1.31 -7.03 10.67
C PRO A 127 -1.62 -5.54 10.88
N ASP A 128 -0.60 -4.68 11.00
CA ASP A 128 -0.79 -3.24 11.06
C ASP A 128 -0.58 -2.54 9.70
N ARG A 129 -0.58 -3.29 8.58
CA ARG A 129 -0.34 -2.73 7.24
C ARG A 129 -1.49 -3.02 6.28
N LEU A 130 -1.87 -1.96 5.55
CA LEU A 130 -2.83 -2.03 4.47
C LEU A 130 -2.12 -1.73 3.15
N PHE A 131 -2.21 -2.64 2.18
CA PHE A 131 -1.56 -2.52 0.88
C PHE A 131 -2.60 -2.18 -0.19
N CYS A 132 -2.58 -0.94 -0.67
CA CYS A 132 -3.58 -0.40 -1.58
C CYS A 132 -3.01 -0.20 -2.99
N TYR A 133 -3.79 -0.49 -4.02
CA TYR A 133 -3.42 -0.36 -5.44
C TYR A 133 -4.45 0.49 -6.19
N GLY A 134 -3.97 1.44 -6.99
CA GLY A 134 -4.80 2.36 -7.77
C GLY A 134 -4.10 2.82 -9.04
N LEU A 135 -4.84 3.34 -10.02
CA LEU A 135 -4.27 3.71 -11.31
C LEU A 135 -3.59 5.09 -11.32
N SER A 136 -3.93 5.96 -10.37
CA SER A 136 -3.49 7.36 -10.34
C SER A 136 -2.72 7.71 -9.08
N ARG A 137 -1.72 8.58 -9.21
CA ARG A 137 -0.95 9.11 -8.08
C ARG A 137 -1.81 10.10 -7.29
N PRO A 138 -1.94 9.97 -5.96
CA PRO A 138 -2.55 11.02 -5.15
C PRO A 138 -1.64 12.26 -5.15
N PRO A 139 -2.20 13.48 -5.05
CA PRO A 139 -1.38 14.67 -4.94
C PRO A 139 -0.60 14.65 -3.62
N LEU A 140 0.68 15.05 -3.69
CA LEU A 140 1.58 15.12 -2.55
C LEU A 140 1.68 16.55 -2.04
N ASP A 141 2.02 16.69 -0.76
CA ASP A 141 2.24 17.98 -0.08
C ASP A 141 1.04 18.93 -0.15
N GLN A 142 -0.15 18.36 -0.40
CA GLN A 142 -1.42 19.05 -0.45
C GLN A 142 -2.38 18.40 0.55
N LYS A 143 -3.29 19.21 1.08
CA LYS A 143 -4.37 18.71 1.92
C LYS A 143 -5.36 17.94 1.05
N ILE A 144 -5.58 16.67 1.38
CA ILE A 144 -6.45 15.77 0.64
C ILE A 144 -7.48 15.14 1.57
N THR A 145 -8.64 14.78 1.02
CA THR A 145 -9.58 13.90 1.71
C THR A 145 -9.08 12.46 1.64
N LEU A 146 -9.01 11.81 2.79
CA LEU A 146 -8.74 10.38 2.94
C LEU A 146 -9.99 9.71 3.53
N ALA A 147 -10.47 8.65 2.89
CA ALA A 147 -11.56 7.84 3.40
C ALA A 147 -11.21 6.36 3.35
N PHE A 148 -11.53 5.63 4.43
CA PHE A 148 -11.49 4.18 4.49
C PHE A 148 -12.90 3.65 4.32
N LEU A 149 -13.06 2.67 3.44
CA LEU A 149 -14.32 2.08 3.06
C LEU A 149 -14.30 0.60 3.36
N ASP A 150 -15.40 0.08 3.85
CA ASP A 150 -15.61 -1.35 3.94
C ASP A 150 -15.45 -2.00 2.55
N ALA A 151 -14.65 -3.06 2.45
CA ALA A 151 -14.26 -3.61 1.15
C ALA A 151 -15.43 -4.25 0.39
N GLU A 152 -16.40 -4.81 1.11
CA GLU A 152 -17.55 -5.53 0.54
C GLU A 152 -18.71 -4.57 0.24
N THR A 153 -19.08 -3.75 1.21
CA THR A 153 -20.25 -2.87 1.12
C THR A 153 -19.95 -1.53 0.47
N GLY A 154 -18.67 -1.11 0.45
CA GLY A 154 -18.28 0.21 -0.01
C GLY A 154 -18.73 1.35 0.91
N LYS A 155 -19.20 1.04 2.13
CA LYS A 155 -19.60 2.05 3.12
C LYS A 155 -18.37 2.76 3.69
N VAL A 156 -18.41 4.08 3.82
CA VAL A 156 -17.36 4.85 4.50
C VAL A 156 -17.34 4.48 5.99
N LEU A 157 -16.20 3.97 6.45
CA LEU A 157 -15.94 3.63 7.85
C LEU A 157 -15.30 4.79 8.60
N TYR A 158 -14.42 5.52 7.93
CA TYR A 158 -13.73 6.68 8.47
C TYR A 158 -13.38 7.66 7.35
N GLN A 159 -13.40 8.95 7.64
CA GLN A 159 -13.00 10.01 6.72
C GLN A 159 -12.31 11.14 7.47
N SER A 160 -11.17 11.60 6.94
CA SER A 160 -10.42 12.72 7.47
C SER A 160 -9.79 13.55 6.34
N GLU A 161 -9.19 14.67 6.72
CA GLU A 161 -8.26 15.39 5.85
C GLU A 161 -6.83 15.07 6.29
N THR A 162 -5.93 14.85 5.34
CA THR A 162 -4.52 14.53 5.61
C THR A 162 -3.61 15.14 4.55
N VAL A 163 -2.30 15.05 4.75
CA VAL A 163 -1.29 15.44 3.77
C VAL A 163 -0.37 14.25 3.54
N PHE A 164 -0.27 13.80 2.29
CA PHE A 164 0.76 12.84 1.90
C PHE A 164 2.06 13.60 1.69
N ALA A 165 2.84 13.73 2.75
CA ALA A 165 4.12 14.41 2.70
C ALA A 165 5.06 13.59 1.78
N SER A 166 5.55 14.20 0.71
CA SER A 166 6.52 13.53 -0.18
C SER A 166 7.78 13.10 0.58
N ALA A 167 8.12 13.86 1.62
CA ALA A 167 9.10 13.57 2.65
C ALA A 167 8.97 12.22 3.37
N ALA A 168 7.74 11.79 3.64
CA ALA A 168 7.49 10.60 4.45
C ALA A 168 7.46 9.31 3.62
N LEU A 169 7.53 9.42 2.30
CA LEU A 169 7.34 8.31 1.37
C LEU A 169 8.71 7.93 0.80
N PRO A 170 9.27 6.75 1.15
CA PRO A 170 10.55 6.33 0.60
C PRO A 170 10.43 6.23 -0.92
N THR A 171 11.34 6.88 -1.65
CA THR A 171 11.32 6.77 -3.11
C THR A 171 11.65 5.35 -3.56
N PRO A 172 11.14 4.95 -4.73
CA PRO A 172 11.53 3.69 -5.35
C PRO A 172 13.05 3.55 -5.43
N VAL A 173 13.56 2.42 -4.95
CA VAL A 173 14.97 2.06 -5.12
C VAL A 173 15.25 1.91 -6.63
N PRO A 174 16.39 2.39 -7.16
CA PRO A 174 16.71 2.26 -8.57
C PRO A 174 16.57 0.83 -9.09
N LYS A 175 16.02 0.69 -10.30
CA LYS A 175 15.81 -0.62 -10.94
C LYS A 175 17.16 -1.36 -11.05
N GLY A 176 17.23 -2.56 -10.47
CA GLY A 176 18.45 -3.38 -10.41
C GLY A 176 19.07 -3.51 -9.00
N TYR A 177 18.62 -2.70 -8.04
CA TYR A 177 18.98 -2.86 -6.63
C TYR A 177 17.93 -3.71 -5.90
N SER A 178 18.16 -5.03 -5.84
CA SER A 178 17.28 -5.99 -5.16
C SER A 178 17.63 -6.24 -3.69
N ASN A 179 18.78 -5.75 -3.21
CA ASN A 179 19.26 -5.98 -1.85
C ASN A 179 18.65 -5.00 -0.85
N THR A 180 17.32 -4.96 -0.78
CA THR A 180 16.61 -4.22 0.27
C THR A 180 16.64 -4.92 1.62
N ASN A 181 17.00 -6.20 1.64
CA ASN A 181 16.98 -7.06 2.82
C ASN A 181 18.38 -7.19 3.43
N CYS A 182 18.87 -6.11 4.04
CA CYS A 182 20.18 -6.02 4.66
C CYS A 182 20.01 -5.60 6.13
N ALA A 183 20.74 -6.22 7.05
CA ALA A 183 20.57 -6.00 8.49
C ALA A 183 20.94 -4.58 8.95
N GLU A 184 21.81 -3.90 8.19
CA GLU A 184 22.27 -2.54 8.49
C GLU A 184 21.43 -1.45 7.79
N ARG A 185 20.28 -1.82 7.21
CA ARG A 185 19.41 -0.90 6.48
C ARG A 185 18.97 0.27 7.37
N GLY A 186 19.07 1.49 6.83
CA GLY A 186 18.76 2.73 7.53
C GLY A 186 19.82 3.20 8.54
N GLN A 187 20.97 2.53 8.65
CA GLN A 187 22.08 2.97 9.50
C GLN A 187 23.07 3.82 8.70
N LYS A 188 23.64 4.85 9.36
CA LYS A 188 24.66 5.76 8.78
C LYS A 188 24.24 6.33 7.43
N VAL A 189 23.00 6.81 7.36
CA VAL A 189 22.46 7.39 6.12
C VAL A 189 23.26 8.65 5.77
N THR A 190 23.77 8.69 4.54
CA THR A 190 24.44 9.85 3.94
C THR A 190 23.68 10.27 2.70
N CYS A 191 23.47 11.57 2.53
CA CYS A 191 22.69 12.09 1.41
C CYS A 191 23.48 13.09 0.59
N GLU A 192 23.41 12.95 -0.73
CA GLU A 192 23.79 13.99 -1.69
C GLU A 192 22.57 14.86 -1.93
N THR A 193 22.64 16.14 -1.57
CA THR A 193 21.47 17.04 -1.57
C THR A 193 21.74 18.31 -2.35
N GLU A 194 20.71 18.79 -3.03
CA GLU A 194 20.68 20.08 -3.70
C GLU A 194 19.35 20.76 -3.36
N CYS A 195 19.42 21.96 -2.79
CA CYS A 195 18.25 22.79 -2.50
C CYS A 195 18.17 23.96 -3.48
N ARG A 196 17.01 24.12 -4.12
CA ARG A 196 16.75 25.12 -5.16
C ARG A 196 15.54 25.97 -4.80
N VAL A 197 15.49 27.18 -5.33
CA VAL A 197 14.35 28.08 -5.21
C VAL A 197 13.89 28.46 -6.61
N ASP A 198 12.61 28.23 -6.91
CA ASP A 198 11.99 28.69 -8.14
C ASP A 198 11.88 30.22 -8.10
N PRO A 199 12.54 30.95 -9.02
CA PRO A 199 12.54 32.41 -9.00
C PRO A 199 11.16 33.02 -9.24
N SER A 200 10.22 32.29 -9.82
CA SER A 200 8.86 32.77 -10.09
C SER A 200 7.94 32.70 -8.88
N THR A 201 8.10 31.69 -8.04
CA THR A 201 7.26 31.46 -6.85
C THR A 201 7.95 31.79 -5.54
N GLY A 202 9.28 31.79 -5.51
CA GLY A 202 10.10 31.92 -4.30
C GLY A 202 10.04 30.70 -3.38
N ILE A 203 9.40 29.61 -3.81
CA ILE A 203 9.20 28.41 -3.00
C ILE A 203 10.46 27.53 -3.08
N PRO A 204 11.07 27.15 -1.94
CA PRO A 204 12.20 26.22 -1.94
C PRO A 204 11.76 24.78 -2.24
N CYS A 205 12.62 24.04 -2.91
CA CYS A 205 12.49 22.62 -3.19
C CYS A 205 13.84 21.92 -2.99
N ILE A 206 13.82 20.60 -2.76
CA ILE A 206 15.03 19.82 -2.53
C ILE A 206 15.04 18.57 -3.40
N VAL A 207 16.22 18.27 -3.93
CA VAL A 207 16.55 17.00 -4.55
C VAL A 207 17.59 16.33 -3.68
N SER A 208 17.36 15.08 -3.30
CA SER A 208 18.25 14.32 -2.44
C SER A 208 18.38 12.90 -2.94
N SER A 209 19.58 12.33 -2.86
CA SER A 209 19.80 10.88 -2.98
C SER A 209 20.56 10.40 -1.77
N CYS A 210 19.91 9.54 -0.99
CA CYS A 210 20.38 9.03 0.28
C CYS A 210 20.79 7.56 0.16
N PHE A 211 21.94 7.26 0.77
CA PHE A 211 22.57 5.97 0.79
C PHE A 211 22.80 5.54 2.23
N ASP A 212 22.64 4.27 2.51
CA ASP A 212 23.04 3.65 3.77
C ASP A 212 24.14 2.60 3.52
N ALA A 213 24.51 1.87 4.57
CA ALA A 213 25.50 0.78 4.47
C ALA A 213 25.14 -0.31 3.43
N CYS A 214 23.87 -0.40 3.05
CA CYS A 214 23.34 -1.40 2.12
C CYS A 214 23.13 -0.83 0.69
N GLY A 215 23.51 0.42 0.44
CA GLY A 215 23.40 1.09 -0.86
C GLY A 215 22.30 2.16 -0.89
N PRO A 216 21.62 2.39 -2.02
CA PRO A 216 20.53 3.35 -2.10
C PRO A 216 19.44 3.02 -1.07
N TYR A 217 19.07 4.04 -0.30
CA TYR A 217 18.08 3.92 0.77
C TYR A 217 16.78 4.63 0.39
N TYR A 218 16.85 5.93 0.13
CA TYR A 218 15.77 6.72 -0.44
C TYR A 218 16.35 7.93 -1.16
N SER A 219 15.50 8.64 -1.87
CA SER A 219 15.76 9.86 -2.60
C SER A 219 14.56 10.77 -2.34
N VAL A 220 14.70 12.04 -2.70
CA VAL A 220 13.62 13.02 -2.67
C VAL A 220 13.76 13.84 -3.93
N ASP A 221 12.66 14.11 -4.61
CA ASP A 221 12.59 15.17 -5.61
C ASP A 221 11.29 15.94 -5.38
N SER A 222 11.41 17.09 -4.73
CA SER A 222 10.29 17.98 -4.47
C SER A 222 10.23 19.15 -5.44
N CYS A 223 11.10 19.18 -6.46
CA CYS A 223 11.21 20.33 -7.35
C CYS A 223 10.18 20.27 -8.49
N PRO A 224 9.51 21.39 -8.81
CA PRO A 224 8.58 21.42 -9.93
C PRO A 224 9.31 21.21 -11.26
N ALA A 225 8.68 20.44 -12.16
CA ALA A 225 9.16 20.26 -13.52
C ALA A 225 8.98 21.55 -14.35
N GLY A 226 9.81 21.73 -15.38
CA GLY A 226 9.66 22.83 -16.34
C GLY A 226 10.24 24.17 -15.92
N VAL A 227 10.90 24.26 -14.76
CA VAL A 227 11.69 25.43 -14.36
C VAL A 227 13.08 25.35 -15.00
N SER A 228 13.43 26.35 -15.79
CA SER A 228 14.68 26.39 -16.57
C SER A 228 15.85 27.05 -15.84
N ALA A 229 15.57 27.84 -14.80
CA ALA A 229 16.57 28.55 -14.02
C ALA A 229 16.21 28.52 -12.54
N TRP A 230 17.21 28.29 -11.70
CA TRP A 230 17.06 28.08 -10.26
C TRP A 230 17.98 29.01 -9.49
N ASN A 231 17.46 29.54 -8.38
CA ASN A 231 18.31 30.11 -7.34
C ASN A 231 18.70 29.01 -6.34
N ILE A 232 19.81 29.22 -5.64
CA ILE A 232 20.24 28.31 -4.55
C ILE A 232 19.53 28.74 -3.26
N CYS A 233 19.10 27.77 -2.45
CA CYS A 233 18.53 28.05 -1.13
C CYS A 233 19.51 28.80 -0.21
N SER A 234 18.98 29.62 0.71
CA SER A 234 19.75 30.06 1.87
C SER A 234 20.08 28.88 2.79
N ALA A 235 20.99 29.08 3.75
CA ALA A 235 21.30 28.07 4.75
C ALA A 235 20.05 27.70 5.58
N GLU A 236 19.22 28.67 5.97
CA GLU A 236 17.99 28.37 6.72
C GLU A 236 16.99 27.58 5.89
N GLN A 237 16.78 27.95 4.63
CA GLN A 237 15.89 27.23 3.72
C GLN A 237 16.38 25.80 3.49
N TRP A 238 17.69 25.61 3.35
CA TRP A 238 18.25 24.26 3.17
C TRP A 238 18.02 23.39 4.40
N GLU A 239 18.28 23.90 5.60
CA GLU A 239 18.02 23.16 6.85
C GLU A 239 16.52 22.88 7.07
N GLU A 240 15.64 23.83 6.76
CA GLU A 240 14.19 23.62 6.79
C GLU A 240 13.76 22.49 5.85
N MET A 241 14.30 22.50 4.62
CA MET A 241 14.00 21.45 3.65
C MET A 241 14.59 20.10 4.07
N LYS A 242 15.81 20.06 4.62
CA LYS A 242 16.37 18.81 5.16
C LYS A 242 15.49 18.24 6.27
N ALA A 243 15.08 19.08 7.23
CA ALA A 243 14.20 18.69 8.33
C ALA A 243 12.84 18.20 7.82
N ARG A 244 12.22 18.93 6.87
CA ARG A 244 10.94 18.58 6.26
C ARG A 244 10.97 17.20 5.61
N PHE A 245 12.08 16.86 4.96
CA PHE A 245 12.29 15.62 4.22
C PHE A 245 13.04 14.53 4.98
N ASN A 246 13.23 14.75 6.29
CA ASN A 246 13.91 13.82 7.20
C ASN A 246 15.31 13.41 6.69
N ILE A 247 16.02 14.35 6.05
CA ILE A 247 17.36 14.20 5.49
C ILE A 247 18.40 14.55 6.58
N PRO A 248 19.35 13.63 6.90
CA PRO A 248 20.41 13.87 7.88
C PRO A 248 21.36 14.99 7.47
#